data_AF-A0A962LF27-F1
#
_entry.id   AF-A0A962LF27-F1
#
_cell.length_a   1.000
_cell.length_b   1.000
_cell.length_c   1.000
_cell.angle_alpha   90.00
_cell.angle_beta   90.00
_cell.angle_gamma   90.00
#
_symmetry.space_group_name_H-M   'P 1'
#
loop_
_entity.id
_entity.type
_entity.pdbx_description
1 polymer ?
#
loop_
_entity_poly.entity_id
_entity_poly.type
_entity_poly.pdbx_seq_one_letter_code
_entity_poly.pdbx_strand_id
1 'polypeptide(L)'
;MSESTPTGKYYVPASSHWPIICCVALFTMFAGLGRWLHELPSGPWVWLAGISLLVVVLFGWFGNVISENLSGVYNEQVGRSFRSGMKVLILSEVVFFATFFGGYFFIRLWGIPMLSGEVHPITNVMLWPDFSPEWPLLTNPDNGRFVGATDLGSPWGIPLANTILLLTSSLTLTFAHRAMTVGRSGSLIVCLLVTILLGATFLGLQAHEYIDDYERNNLTLNAGIYGSLFYILTGFHGFHVLVGVIMISTMLWRAARGHFARPGDHFALEGVAWYWHFVDVVWLMLFVFVYWL
;
A
#
# COMPACT_ATOMS: atom_id res chain seq x y z
N MET A 1 15.24 -11.24 38.16
CA MET A 1 16.66 -11.21 37.74
C MET A 1 16.68 -11.35 36.23
N SER A 2 16.97 -10.29 35.49
CA SER A 2 17.14 -10.37 34.03
C SER A 2 18.52 -10.96 33.75
N GLU A 3 18.58 -12.17 33.20
CA GLU A 3 19.81 -12.68 32.62
C GLU A 3 20.24 -11.72 31.51
N SER A 4 21.40 -11.08 31.69
CA SER A 4 22.07 -10.36 30.61
C SER A 4 22.40 -11.36 29.51
N THR A 5 21.89 -11.13 28.30
CA THR A 5 22.11 -12.00 27.14
C THR A 5 23.62 -12.24 26.95
N PRO A 6 24.08 -13.51 26.90
CA PRO A 6 25.48 -13.80 26.62
C PRO A 6 25.86 -13.19 25.27
N THR A 7 26.93 -12.41 25.25
CA THR A 7 27.53 -11.89 24.01
C THR A 7 27.77 -13.04 23.04
N GLY A 8 27.03 -13.06 21.92
CA GLY A 8 27.21 -14.04 20.83
C GLY A 8 26.04 -15.01 20.56
N LYS A 9 24.95 -15.00 21.33
CA LYS A 9 23.76 -15.85 21.04
C LYS A 9 22.63 -15.06 20.39
N TYR A 10 21.98 -15.65 19.39
CA TYR A 10 20.78 -15.09 18.76
C TYR A 10 19.60 -15.15 19.73
N TYR A 11 18.79 -14.09 19.79
CA TYR A 11 17.58 -14.10 20.60
C TYR A 11 16.53 -15.02 19.99
N VAL A 12 16.01 -15.96 20.79
CA VAL A 12 14.89 -16.82 20.43
C VAL A 12 13.73 -16.46 21.36
N PRO A 13 12.60 -15.98 20.83
CA PRO A 13 11.44 -15.63 21.64
C PRO A 13 10.81 -16.86 22.28
N ALA A 14 10.10 -16.65 23.40
CA ALA A 14 9.27 -17.68 24.00
C ALA A 14 8.09 -18.06 23.08
N SER A 15 7.41 -19.16 23.39
CA SER A 15 6.23 -19.58 22.65
C SER A 15 5.16 -18.47 22.62
N SER A 16 4.68 -18.14 21.43
CA SER A 16 3.65 -17.12 21.21
C SER A 16 2.38 -17.75 20.65
N HIS A 17 1.23 -17.32 21.15
CA HIS A 17 -0.07 -17.75 20.65
C HIS A 17 -0.55 -16.92 19.44
N TRP A 18 0.09 -15.78 19.15
CA TRP A 18 -0.35 -14.89 18.07
C TRP A 18 -0.36 -15.54 16.68
N PRO A 19 0.58 -16.42 16.29
CA PRO A 19 0.54 -17.08 14.99
C PRO A 19 -0.76 -17.86 14.76
N ILE A 20 -1.21 -18.67 15.73
CA ILE A 20 -2.42 -19.48 15.55
C ILE A 20 -3.68 -18.61 15.53
N ILE A 21 -3.73 -17.55 16.35
CA ILE A 21 -4.85 -16.60 16.34
C ILE A 21 -4.89 -15.84 15.00
N CYS A 22 -3.72 -15.49 14.44
CA CYS A 22 -3.60 -14.89 13.12
C CYS A 22 -4.16 -15.81 12.02
N CYS A 23 -3.82 -17.10 12.04
CA CYS A 23 -4.38 -18.08 11.12
C CYS A 23 -5.91 -18.15 11.21
N VAL A 24 -6.47 -18.18 12.43
CA VAL A 24 -7.93 -18.16 12.65
C VAL A 24 -8.56 -16.86 12.14
N ALA A 25 -7.91 -15.72 12.38
CA ALA A 25 -8.36 -14.41 11.90
C ALA A 25 -8.42 -14.35 10.38
N LEU A 26 -7.34 -14.74 9.70
CA LEU A 26 -7.25 -14.76 8.24
C LEU A 26 -8.26 -15.74 7.64
N PHE A 27 -8.37 -16.96 8.19
CA PHE A 27 -9.36 -17.92 7.73
C PHE A 27 -10.79 -17.38 7.87
N THR A 28 -11.13 -16.81 9.03
CA THR A 28 -12.46 -16.24 9.29
C THR A 28 -12.75 -15.07 8.35
N MET A 29 -11.77 -14.19 8.14
CA MET A 29 -11.88 -13.06 7.22
C MET A 29 -12.16 -13.53 5.79
N PHE A 30 -11.35 -14.44 5.24
CA PHE A 30 -11.53 -14.92 3.87
C PHE A 30 -12.76 -15.81 3.69
N ALA A 31 -13.11 -16.63 4.69
CA ALA A 31 -14.36 -17.37 4.68
C ALA A 31 -15.57 -16.43 4.69
N GLY A 32 -15.52 -15.36 5.50
CA GLY A 32 -16.53 -14.31 5.53
C GLY A 32 -16.66 -13.58 4.19
N LEU A 33 -15.53 -13.20 3.60
CA LEU A 33 -15.50 -12.57 2.27
C LEU A 33 -16.10 -13.49 1.21
N GLY A 34 -15.70 -14.76 1.18
CA GLY A 34 -16.25 -15.74 0.24
C GLY A 34 -17.76 -15.88 0.40
N ARG A 35 -18.27 -15.93 1.64
CA ARG A 35 -19.72 -15.96 1.90
C ARG A 35 -20.42 -14.69 1.44
N TRP A 36 -19.81 -13.53 1.64
CA TRP A 36 -20.38 -12.25 1.20
C TRP A 36 -20.45 -12.18 -0.32
N LEU A 37 -19.40 -12.58 -1.04
CA LEU A 37 -19.40 -12.63 -2.51
C LEU A 37 -20.44 -13.61 -3.09
N HIS A 38 -20.90 -14.59 -2.31
CA HIS A 38 -21.99 -15.51 -2.68
C HIS A 38 -23.35 -15.06 -2.10
N GLU A 39 -23.49 -13.79 -1.72
CA GLU A 39 -24.74 -13.17 -1.27
C GLU A 39 -25.36 -13.83 -0.02
N LEU A 40 -24.55 -14.52 0.79
CA LEU A 40 -25.04 -15.14 2.02
C LEU A 40 -25.20 -14.06 3.12
N PRO A 41 -26.34 -13.97 3.84
CA PRO A 41 -26.61 -12.91 4.82
C PRO A 41 -25.58 -12.84 5.96
N SER A 42 -24.99 -13.97 6.33
CA SER A 42 -23.93 -14.05 7.35
C SER A 42 -22.57 -13.49 6.91
N GLY A 43 -22.34 -13.33 5.60
CA GLY A 43 -21.04 -13.01 5.02
C GLY A 43 -20.39 -11.76 5.63
N PRO A 44 -21.06 -10.59 5.60
CA PRO A 44 -20.51 -9.35 6.17
C PRO A 44 -20.14 -9.48 7.64
N TRP A 45 -20.96 -10.17 8.44
CA TRP A 45 -20.71 -10.34 9.88
C TRP A 45 -19.52 -11.24 10.18
N VAL A 46 -19.38 -12.35 9.44
CA VAL A 46 -18.22 -13.25 9.57
C VAL A 46 -16.95 -12.55 9.10
N TRP A 47 -17.03 -11.79 8.00
CA TRP A 47 -15.91 -10.99 7.50
C TRP A 47 -15.45 -9.95 8.54
N LEU A 48 -16.40 -9.19 9.11
CA LEU A 48 -16.13 -8.20 10.14
C LEU A 48 -15.52 -8.83 11.41
N ALA A 49 -15.99 -10.02 11.80
CA ALA A 49 -15.40 -10.77 12.92
C ALA A 49 -13.93 -11.15 12.63
N GLY A 50 -13.63 -11.60 11.41
CA GLY A 50 -12.26 -11.89 10.98
C GLY A 50 -11.35 -10.66 10.99
N ILE A 51 -11.82 -9.53 10.45
CA ILE A 51 -11.09 -8.25 10.49
C ILE A 51 -10.86 -7.79 11.93
N SER A 52 -11.88 -7.86 12.79
CA SER A 52 -11.77 -7.46 14.20
C SER A 52 -10.74 -8.32 14.93
N LEU A 53 -10.73 -9.64 14.67
CA LEU A 53 -9.73 -10.54 15.25
C LEU A 53 -8.32 -10.25 14.72
N LEU A 54 -8.18 -9.93 13.43
CA LEU A 54 -6.90 -9.54 12.85
C LEU A 54 -6.36 -8.25 13.49
N VAL A 55 -7.22 -7.25 13.73
CA VAL A 55 -6.84 -6.03 14.46
C VAL A 55 -6.33 -6.37 15.86
N VAL A 56 -7.03 -7.24 16.61
CA VAL A 56 -6.56 -7.70 17.94
C VAL A 56 -5.18 -8.36 17.86
N VAL A 57 -4.95 -9.22 16.85
CA VAL A 57 -3.65 -9.85 16.62
C VAL A 57 -2.57 -8.81 16.35
N LEU A 58 -2.81 -7.84 15.46
CA LEU A 58 -1.84 -6.82 15.12
C LEU A 58 -1.47 -5.98 16.35
N PHE A 59 -2.45 -5.48 17.11
CA PHE A 59 -2.19 -4.72 18.34
C PHE A 59 -1.44 -5.54 19.40
N GLY A 60 -1.87 -6.78 19.63
CA GLY A 60 -1.26 -7.64 20.63
C GLY A 60 0.15 -8.10 20.27
N TRP A 61 0.34 -8.62 19.04
CA TRP A 61 1.62 -9.15 18.58
C TRP A 61 2.67 -8.05 18.46
N PHE A 62 2.35 -6.92 17.80
CA PHE A 62 3.30 -5.81 17.74
C PHE A 62 3.53 -5.18 19.12
N GLY A 63 2.53 -5.18 20.00
CA GLY A 63 2.71 -4.80 21.41
C GLY A 63 3.75 -5.64 22.13
N ASN A 64 3.74 -6.96 21.94
CA ASN A 64 4.77 -7.85 22.51
C ASN A 64 6.15 -7.59 21.91
N VAL A 65 6.26 -7.43 20.58
CA VAL A 65 7.53 -7.10 19.92
C VAL A 65 8.10 -5.78 20.45
N ILE A 66 7.26 -4.76 20.66
CA ILE A 66 7.69 -3.49 21.26
C ILE A 66 8.14 -3.70 22.70
N SER A 67 7.42 -4.49 23.50
CA SER A 67 7.78 -4.78 24.89
C SER A 67 9.10 -5.52 25.01
N GLU A 68 9.35 -6.52 24.16
CA GLU A 68 10.62 -7.26 24.09
C GLU A 68 11.77 -6.34 23.65
N ASN A 69 11.53 -5.50 22.65
CA ASN A 69 12.51 -4.50 22.26
C ASN A 69 12.88 -3.61 23.47
N LEU A 70 11.89 -3.05 24.17
CA LEU A 70 12.09 -2.19 25.34
C LEU A 70 12.79 -2.90 26.50
N SER A 71 12.59 -4.19 26.70
CA SER A 71 13.33 -4.96 27.72
C SER A 71 14.80 -5.17 27.38
N GLY A 72 15.24 -4.82 26.16
CA GLY A 72 16.65 -4.85 25.75
C GLY A 72 17.16 -6.23 25.37
N VAL A 73 16.27 -7.18 25.07
CA VAL A 73 16.68 -8.55 24.69
C VAL A 73 17.18 -8.64 23.24
N TYR A 74 16.89 -7.65 22.40
CA TYR A 74 17.34 -7.60 21.01
C TYR A 74 18.78 -7.06 20.91
N ASN A 75 19.64 -7.84 20.26
CA ASN A 75 21.01 -7.47 19.95
C ASN A 75 21.16 -7.05 18.47
N GLU A 76 22.37 -6.64 18.06
CA GLU A 76 22.64 -6.22 16.68
C GLU A 76 22.35 -7.31 15.63
N GLN A 77 22.52 -8.59 15.97
CA GLN A 77 22.22 -9.68 15.06
C GLN A 77 20.72 -9.73 14.74
N VAL A 78 19.87 -9.61 15.76
CA VAL A 78 18.41 -9.51 15.60
C VAL A 78 18.03 -8.25 14.81
N GLY A 79 18.67 -7.11 15.11
CA GLY A 79 18.46 -5.87 14.35
C GLY A 79 18.82 -6.00 12.85
N ARG A 80 19.88 -6.75 12.52
CA ARG A 80 20.21 -7.10 11.13
C ARG A 80 19.14 -7.98 10.49
N SER A 81 18.63 -8.98 11.20
CA SER A 81 17.53 -9.84 10.73
C SER A 81 16.26 -9.03 10.44
N PHE A 82 15.86 -8.10 11.33
CA PHE A 82 14.71 -7.22 11.08
C PHE A 82 14.88 -6.38 9.82
N ARG A 83 16.07 -5.79 9.61
CA ARG A 83 16.37 -5.01 8.39
C ARG A 83 16.34 -5.88 7.14
N SER A 84 16.90 -7.09 7.19
CA SER A 84 16.83 -8.03 6.06
C SER A 84 15.39 -8.45 5.76
N GLY A 85 14.61 -8.76 6.79
CA GLY A 85 13.18 -9.08 6.64
C GLY A 85 12.39 -7.94 6.01
N MET A 86 12.62 -6.70 6.45
CA MET A 86 11.96 -5.53 5.87
C MET A 86 12.33 -5.32 4.40
N LYS A 87 13.60 -5.51 4.02
CA LYS A 87 14.03 -5.42 2.62
C LYS A 87 13.37 -6.49 1.74
N VAL A 88 13.28 -7.73 2.22
CA VAL A 88 12.60 -8.81 1.48
C VAL A 88 11.11 -8.55 1.35
N LEU A 89 10.45 -8.02 2.40
CA LEU A 89 9.06 -7.60 2.34
C LEU A 89 8.84 -6.50 1.29
N ILE A 90 9.65 -5.43 1.31
CA ILE A 90 9.56 -4.37 0.30
C ILE A 90 9.83 -4.93 -1.10
N LEU A 91 10.80 -5.82 -1.25
CA LEU A 91 11.08 -6.46 -2.54
C LEU A 91 9.88 -7.28 -3.05
N SER A 92 9.18 -8.02 -2.18
CA SER A 92 7.97 -8.72 -2.61
C SER A 92 6.86 -7.77 -3.02
N GLU A 93 6.71 -6.62 -2.36
CA GLU A 93 5.73 -5.60 -2.76
C GLU A 93 6.11 -4.94 -4.10
N VAL A 94 7.40 -4.70 -4.37
CA VAL A 94 7.86 -4.22 -5.68
C VAL A 94 7.49 -5.21 -6.78
N VAL A 95 7.68 -6.52 -6.55
CA VAL A 95 7.30 -7.56 -7.53
C VAL A 95 5.78 -7.65 -7.69
N PHE A 96 5.02 -7.46 -6.62
CA PHE A 96 3.56 -7.39 -6.65
C PHE A 96 3.08 -6.25 -7.56
N PHE A 97 3.56 -5.02 -7.37
CA PHE A 97 3.23 -3.89 -8.25
C PHE A 97 3.75 -4.10 -9.68
N ALA A 98 4.96 -4.65 -9.85
CA ALA A 98 5.51 -4.95 -11.16
C ALA A 98 4.63 -5.92 -11.96
N THR A 99 3.89 -6.80 -11.31
CA THR A 99 2.94 -7.70 -11.96
C THR A 99 1.76 -6.93 -12.55
N PHE A 100 1.18 -5.98 -11.81
CA PHE A 100 0.09 -5.15 -12.33
C PHE A 100 0.54 -4.16 -13.42
N PHE A 101 1.71 -3.52 -13.24
CA PHE A 101 2.30 -2.72 -14.31
C PHE A 101 2.64 -3.56 -15.55
N GLY A 102 3.11 -4.80 -15.34
CA GLY A 102 3.31 -5.76 -16.42
C GLY A 102 2.02 -6.02 -17.19
N GLY A 103 0.90 -6.24 -16.49
CA GLY A 103 -0.43 -6.35 -17.11
C GLY A 103 -0.84 -5.07 -17.85
N TYR A 104 -0.63 -3.90 -17.25
CA TYR A 104 -0.90 -2.60 -17.87
C TYR A 104 -0.16 -2.40 -19.19
N PHE A 105 1.17 -2.60 -19.18
CA PHE A 105 1.97 -2.47 -20.40
C PHE A 105 1.70 -3.58 -21.41
N PHE A 106 1.39 -4.80 -20.96
CA PHE A 106 0.99 -5.88 -21.86
C PHE A 106 -0.27 -5.52 -22.65
N ILE A 107 -1.30 -4.98 -21.99
CA ILE A 107 -2.53 -4.55 -22.66
C ILE A 107 -2.23 -3.42 -23.65
N ARG A 108 -1.45 -2.41 -23.25
CA ARG A 108 -1.14 -1.25 -24.09
C ARG A 108 -0.28 -1.62 -25.32
N LEU A 109 0.74 -2.45 -25.13
CA LEU A 109 1.75 -2.74 -26.15
C LEU A 109 1.41 -3.94 -27.03
N TRP A 110 0.56 -4.85 -26.55
CA TRP A 110 0.22 -6.09 -27.27
C TRP A 110 -1.28 -6.30 -27.38
N GLY A 111 -2.02 -6.17 -26.27
CA GLY A 111 -3.46 -6.44 -26.23
C GLY A 111 -4.25 -5.60 -27.24
N ILE A 112 -4.11 -4.28 -27.17
CA ILE A 112 -4.83 -3.34 -28.05
C ILE A 112 -4.39 -3.48 -29.52
N PRO A 113 -3.08 -3.48 -29.86
CA PRO A 113 -2.63 -3.76 -31.23
C PRO A 113 -3.14 -5.08 -31.82
N MET A 114 -3.24 -6.14 -31.01
CA MET A 114 -3.81 -7.41 -31.49
C MET A 114 -5.31 -7.30 -31.77
N LEU A 115 -6.06 -6.58 -30.93
CA LEU A 115 -7.51 -6.36 -31.11
C LEU A 115 -7.83 -5.43 -32.29
N SER A 116 -6.96 -4.45 -32.58
CA SER A 116 -7.09 -3.59 -33.76
C SER A 116 -6.72 -4.30 -35.07
N GLY A 117 -6.23 -5.54 -35.00
CA GLY A 117 -5.87 -6.33 -36.17
C GLY A 117 -4.49 -6.00 -36.73
N GLU A 118 -3.63 -5.28 -36.00
CA GLU A 118 -2.26 -4.96 -36.43
C GLU A 118 -1.43 -6.23 -36.71
N VAL A 119 -1.61 -7.27 -35.88
CA VAL A 119 -0.95 -8.57 -36.06
C VAL A 119 -1.78 -9.50 -36.97
N HIS A 120 -3.10 -9.53 -36.80
CA HIS A 120 -4.01 -10.39 -37.54
C HIS A 120 -5.24 -9.60 -38.00
N PRO A 121 -5.25 -9.05 -39.23
CA PRO A 121 -6.29 -8.16 -39.71
C PRO A 121 -7.70 -8.76 -39.67
N ILE A 122 -7.81 -10.08 -39.86
CA ILE A 122 -9.10 -10.79 -39.85
C ILE A 122 -9.80 -10.73 -38.48
N THR A 123 -9.05 -10.60 -37.38
CA THR A 123 -9.59 -10.50 -36.03
C THR A 123 -10.44 -9.24 -35.88
N ASN A 124 -9.93 -8.09 -36.31
CA ASN A 124 -10.65 -6.83 -36.24
C ASN A 124 -11.87 -6.87 -37.18
N VAL A 125 -11.70 -7.28 -38.43
CA VAL A 125 -12.79 -7.34 -39.42
C VAL A 125 -13.94 -8.24 -38.99
N MET A 126 -13.66 -9.39 -38.36
CA MET A 126 -14.68 -10.37 -37.99
C MET A 126 -15.29 -10.16 -36.60
N LEU A 127 -14.48 -9.75 -35.61
CA LEU A 127 -14.92 -9.66 -34.21
C LEU A 127 -15.21 -8.23 -33.78
N TRP A 128 -14.38 -7.27 -34.18
CA TRP A 128 -14.40 -5.90 -33.66
C TRP A 128 -14.27 -4.85 -34.77
N PRO A 129 -15.16 -4.84 -35.79
CA PRO A 129 -14.98 -4.02 -37.00
C PRO A 129 -14.99 -2.51 -36.72
N ASP A 130 -15.65 -2.10 -35.63
CA ASP A 130 -15.76 -0.70 -35.22
C ASP A 130 -14.70 -0.29 -34.17
N PHE A 131 -13.85 -1.22 -33.74
CA PHE A 131 -12.81 -0.95 -32.74
C PHE A 131 -11.61 -0.22 -33.36
N SER A 132 -11.28 0.93 -32.78
CA SER A 132 -10.09 1.71 -33.10
C SER A 132 -9.10 1.65 -31.93
N PRO A 133 -7.80 1.40 -32.17
CA PRO A 133 -6.82 1.41 -31.10
C PRO A 133 -6.58 2.83 -30.59
N GLU A 134 -6.81 3.04 -29.29
CA GLU A 134 -6.46 4.26 -28.57
C GLU A 134 -5.95 3.93 -27.16
N TRP A 135 -5.17 4.83 -26.57
CA TRP A 135 -4.77 4.74 -25.17
C TRP A 135 -4.78 6.12 -24.53
N PRO A 136 -5.41 6.28 -23.35
CA PRO A 136 -6.27 5.31 -22.64
C PRO A 136 -7.48 4.83 -23.45
N LEU A 137 -8.02 3.65 -23.10
CA LEU A 137 -9.13 3.04 -23.84
C LEU A 137 -10.49 3.57 -23.35
N LEU A 138 -11.02 4.60 -24.01
CA LEU A 138 -12.33 5.21 -23.68
C LEU A 138 -13.47 4.50 -24.41
N THR A 139 -13.19 4.00 -25.62
CA THR A 139 -14.13 3.16 -26.36
C THR A 139 -13.67 1.69 -26.33
N ASN A 140 -14.34 0.86 -25.53
CA ASN A 140 -14.03 -0.56 -25.46
C ASN A 140 -14.48 -1.31 -26.73
N PRO A 141 -13.89 -2.48 -27.07
CA PRO A 141 -14.32 -3.29 -28.22
C PRO A 141 -15.82 -3.62 -28.22
N ASP A 142 -16.38 -3.88 -27.03
CA ASP A 142 -17.83 -3.96 -26.78
C ASP A 142 -18.24 -2.85 -25.81
N ASN A 143 -18.31 -1.62 -26.31
CA ASN A 143 -18.66 -0.45 -25.48
C ASN A 143 -20.14 -0.44 -25.04
N GLY A 144 -20.99 -1.30 -25.62
CA GLY A 144 -22.38 -1.47 -25.17
C GLY A 144 -22.46 -2.25 -23.86
N ARG A 145 -21.59 -3.25 -23.68
CA ARG A 145 -21.49 -4.04 -22.45
C ARG A 145 -20.58 -3.41 -21.40
N PHE A 146 -19.43 -2.88 -21.83
CA PHE A 146 -18.45 -2.24 -20.96
C PHE A 146 -18.27 -0.79 -21.41
N VAL A 147 -19.16 0.08 -20.96
CA VAL A 147 -19.11 1.50 -21.29
C VAL A 147 -17.86 2.11 -20.66
N GLY A 148 -16.92 2.58 -21.48
CA GLY A 148 -15.69 3.21 -21.01
C GLY A 148 -15.91 4.58 -20.35
N ALA A 149 -14.83 5.16 -19.85
CA ALA A 149 -14.85 6.49 -19.24
C ALA A 149 -15.13 7.58 -20.28
N THR A 150 -15.81 8.65 -19.86
CA THR A 150 -16.12 9.80 -20.71
C THR A 150 -15.02 10.86 -20.70
N ASP A 151 -14.31 10.98 -19.57
CA ASP A 151 -13.16 11.87 -19.39
C ASP A 151 -12.24 11.23 -18.35
N LEU A 152 -10.95 11.56 -18.38
CA LEU A 152 -9.95 11.08 -17.41
C LEU A 152 -9.39 12.20 -16.54
N GLY A 153 -9.90 13.41 -16.71
CA GLY A 153 -9.41 14.57 -16.01
C GLY A 153 -7.99 14.96 -16.41
N SER A 154 -7.44 15.93 -15.70
CA SER A 154 -6.08 16.43 -15.96
C SER A 154 -5.10 15.90 -14.93
N PRO A 155 -3.94 15.33 -15.35
CA PRO A 155 -2.89 14.92 -14.42
C PRO A 155 -2.33 16.09 -13.59
N TRP A 156 -2.52 17.33 -14.07
CA TRP A 156 -2.00 18.54 -13.44
C TRP A 156 -2.87 19.07 -12.29
N GLY A 157 -4.01 18.44 -12.02
CA GLY A 157 -4.90 18.76 -10.91
C GLY A 157 -4.58 17.99 -9.63
N ILE A 158 -5.53 17.17 -9.17
CA ILE A 158 -5.39 16.34 -7.97
C ILE A 158 -4.17 15.41 -8.03
N PRO A 159 -3.85 14.73 -9.16
CA PRO A 159 -2.70 13.82 -9.20
C PRO A 159 -1.37 14.53 -8.94
N LEU A 160 -1.16 15.73 -9.50
CA LEU A 160 0.03 16.53 -9.22
C LEU A 160 0.06 17.01 -7.77
N ALA A 161 -1.06 17.46 -7.22
CA ALA A 161 -1.14 17.87 -5.82
C ALA A 161 -0.78 16.72 -4.88
N ASN A 162 -1.32 15.52 -5.13
CA ASN A 162 -0.99 14.28 -4.43
C ASN A 162 0.50 13.91 -4.55
N THR A 163 1.10 14.12 -5.72
CA THR A 163 2.54 13.94 -5.92
C THR A 163 3.36 14.88 -5.04
N ILE A 164 2.99 16.16 -4.97
CA ILE A 164 3.66 17.13 -4.11
C ILE A 164 3.49 16.78 -2.62
N LEU A 165 2.30 16.34 -2.21
CA LEU A 165 2.02 15.91 -0.84
C LEU A 165 2.93 14.74 -0.42
N LEU A 166 3.01 13.69 -1.24
CA LEU A 166 3.82 12.51 -0.93
C LEU A 166 5.32 12.85 -0.87
N LEU A 167 5.85 13.55 -1.89
CA LEU A 167 7.27 13.95 -1.90
C LEU A 167 7.63 14.83 -0.70
N THR A 168 6.73 15.76 -0.32
CA THR A 168 6.91 16.59 0.87
C THR A 168 6.89 15.73 2.14
N SER A 169 5.99 14.74 2.22
CA SER A 169 5.87 13.86 3.37
C SER A 169 7.10 12.96 3.57
N SER A 170 7.76 12.54 2.48
CA SER A 170 9.04 11.82 2.52
C SER A 170 10.17 12.72 3.02
N LEU A 171 10.19 13.98 2.61
CA LEU A 171 11.17 14.94 3.12
C LEU A 171 11.00 15.16 4.62
N THR A 172 9.76 15.34 5.10
CA THR A 172 9.48 15.49 6.54
C THR A 172 9.83 14.21 7.31
N LEU A 173 9.62 13.03 6.75
CA LEU A 173 10.02 11.76 7.38
C LEU A 173 11.55 11.61 7.45
N THR A 174 12.28 12.09 6.44
CA THR A 174 13.75 12.16 6.47
C THR A 174 14.23 13.07 7.61
N PHE A 175 13.58 14.22 7.81
CA PHE A 175 13.87 15.10 8.94
C PHE A 175 13.50 14.47 10.28
N ALA A 176 12.41 13.70 10.37
CA ALA A 176 12.08 12.91 11.56
C ALA A 176 13.19 11.92 11.90
N HIS A 177 13.68 11.17 10.90
CA HIS A 177 14.77 10.22 11.09
C HIS A 177 16.05 10.90 11.59
N ARG A 178 16.44 12.04 11.00
CA ARG A 178 17.58 12.83 11.47
C ARG A 178 17.38 13.41 12.87
N ALA A 179 16.17 13.87 13.20
CA ALA A 179 15.86 14.37 14.53
C ALA A 179 16.03 13.27 15.60
N MET A 180 15.65 12.04 15.28
CA MET A 180 15.86 10.88 16.15
C MET A 180 17.36 10.61 16.38
N THR A 181 18.18 10.58 15.32
CA THR A 181 19.62 10.27 15.46
C THR A 181 20.41 11.34 16.24
N VAL A 182 19.94 12.59 16.22
CA VAL A 182 20.53 13.70 16.98
C VAL A 182 19.87 13.89 18.37
N GLY A 183 18.90 13.05 18.74
CA GLY A 183 18.23 13.09 20.06
C GLY A 183 17.26 14.26 20.25
N ARG A 184 16.69 14.81 19.18
CA ARG A 184 15.73 15.93 19.22
C ARG A 184 14.28 15.42 19.18
N SER A 185 13.77 14.98 20.32
CA SER A 185 12.43 14.35 20.42
C SER A 185 11.28 15.26 19.97
N GLY A 186 11.34 16.56 20.26
CA GLY A 186 10.30 17.51 19.83
C GLY A 186 10.20 17.60 18.30
N SER A 187 11.35 17.75 17.62
CA SER A 187 11.40 17.77 16.16
C SER A 187 10.98 16.43 15.54
N LEU A 188 11.35 15.30 16.14
CA LEU A 188 10.90 13.97 15.72
C LEU A 188 9.37 13.88 15.72
N ILE A 189 8.73 14.24 16.84
CA ILE A 189 7.27 14.21 17.01
C ILE A 189 6.57 15.11 15.98
N VAL A 190 7.04 16.36 15.83
CA VAL A 190 6.44 17.31 14.88
C VAL A 190 6.57 16.81 13.44
N CYS A 191 7.75 16.33 13.04
CA CYS A 191 7.96 15.84 11.68
C CYS A 191 7.09 14.61 11.37
N LEU A 192 6.96 13.66 12.31
CA LEU A 192 6.07 12.50 12.15
C LEU A 192 4.61 12.93 12.04
N LEU A 193 4.16 13.89 12.86
CA LEU A 193 2.79 14.42 12.78
C LEU A 193 2.53 15.06 11.42
N VAL A 194 3.45 15.89 10.92
CA VAL A 194 3.31 16.50 9.59
C VAL A 194 3.27 15.44 8.49
N THR A 195 4.14 14.43 8.52
CA THR A 195 4.10 13.31 7.56
C THR A 195 2.73 12.62 7.56
N ILE A 196 2.15 12.36 8.75
CA ILE A 196 0.82 11.74 8.88
C ILE A 196 -0.27 12.62 8.27
N LEU A 197 -0.26 13.92 8.55
CA LEU A 197 -1.26 14.86 8.01
C LEU A 197 -1.18 14.95 6.49
N LEU A 198 0.02 14.97 5.92
CA LEU A 198 0.23 14.97 4.47
C LEU A 198 -0.29 13.68 3.83
N GLY A 199 0.06 12.51 4.40
CA GLY A 199 -0.44 11.22 3.93
C GLY A 199 -1.96 11.05 4.06
N ALA A 200 -2.56 11.54 5.15
CA ALA A 200 -4.00 11.54 5.33
C ALA A 200 -4.71 12.48 4.33
N THR A 201 -4.10 13.64 4.03
CA THR A 201 -4.61 14.56 3.01
C THR A 201 -4.56 13.92 1.62
N PHE A 202 -3.47 13.23 1.28
CA PHE A 202 -3.38 12.44 0.05
C PHE A 202 -4.53 11.43 -0.06
N LEU A 203 -4.80 10.64 1.00
CA LEU A 203 -5.87 9.65 0.98
C LEU A 203 -7.26 10.30 0.79
N GLY A 204 -7.48 11.46 1.43
CA GLY A 204 -8.73 12.21 1.26
C GLY A 204 -8.93 12.73 -0.16
N LEU A 205 -7.88 13.28 -0.77
CA LEU A 205 -7.90 13.73 -2.16
C LEU A 205 -8.08 12.57 -3.14
N GLN A 206 -7.43 11.42 -2.88
CA GLN A 206 -7.60 10.22 -3.71
C GLN A 206 -9.03 9.69 -3.63
N ALA A 207 -9.64 9.68 -2.44
CA ALA A 207 -11.03 9.29 -2.27
C ALA A 207 -12.00 10.24 -2.99
N HIS A 208 -11.72 11.54 -2.94
CA HIS A 208 -12.50 12.55 -3.68
C HIS A 208 -12.41 12.34 -5.19
N GLU A 209 -11.19 12.11 -5.72
CA GLU A 209 -10.99 11.80 -7.14
C GLU A 209 -11.80 10.57 -7.56
N TYR A 210 -11.73 9.47 -6.78
CA TYR A 210 -12.52 8.27 -7.07
C TYR A 210 -14.02 8.53 -7.10
N ILE A 211 -14.56 9.32 -6.16
CA ILE A 211 -15.99 9.62 -6.13
C ILE A 211 -16.38 10.41 -7.39
N ASP A 212 -15.64 11.48 -7.71
CA ASP A 212 -15.91 12.28 -8.91
C ASP A 212 -15.78 11.45 -10.20
N ASP A 213 -14.79 10.57 -10.29
CA ASP A 213 -14.57 9.71 -11.45
C ASP A 213 -15.70 8.69 -11.65
N TYR A 214 -16.19 8.10 -10.56
CA TYR A 214 -17.35 7.19 -10.61
C TYR A 214 -18.64 7.92 -10.99
N GLU A 215 -18.88 9.09 -10.40
CA GLU A 215 -20.17 9.79 -10.54
C GLU A 215 -20.29 10.60 -11.83
N ARG A 216 -19.18 11.20 -12.30
CA ARG A 216 -19.20 12.18 -13.40
C ARG A 216 -18.55 11.69 -14.66
N ASN A 217 -17.49 10.89 -14.53
CA ASN A 217 -16.63 10.51 -15.65
C ASN A 217 -16.89 9.08 -16.14
N ASN A 218 -17.80 8.35 -15.48
CA ASN A 218 -18.06 6.93 -15.75
C ASN A 218 -16.79 6.06 -15.71
N LEU A 219 -15.71 6.54 -15.08
CA LEU A 219 -14.51 5.74 -14.84
C LEU A 219 -14.81 4.87 -13.63
N THR A 220 -15.33 3.68 -13.86
CA THR A 220 -15.66 2.69 -12.83
C THR A 220 -14.79 1.45 -12.99
N LEU A 221 -14.81 0.54 -11.99
CA LEU A 221 -14.17 -0.78 -12.12
C LEU A 221 -14.69 -1.57 -13.34
N ASN A 222 -15.93 -1.31 -13.78
CA ASN A 222 -16.57 -1.97 -14.92
C ASN A 222 -16.43 -1.21 -16.24
N ALA A 223 -15.69 -0.09 -16.28
CA ALA A 223 -15.48 0.72 -17.48
C ALA A 223 -14.49 0.10 -18.49
N GLY A 224 -14.47 -1.23 -18.55
CA GLY A 224 -13.52 -2.02 -19.32
C GLY A 224 -12.13 -2.12 -18.67
N ILE A 225 -11.15 -2.51 -19.48
CA ILE A 225 -9.82 -2.90 -18.98
C ILE A 225 -9.05 -1.71 -18.40
N TYR A 226 -9.22 -0.50 -18.94
CA TYR A 226 -8.55 0.69 -18.42
C TYR A 226 -9.04 1.02 -17.01
N GLY A 227 -10.36 1.11 -16.79
CA GLY A 227 -10.94 1.36 -15.47
C GLY A 227 -10.56 0.29 -14.43
N SER A 228 -10.63 -0.99 -14.80
CA SER A 228 -10.18 -2.09 -13.95
C SER A 228 -8.70 -1.96 -13.55
N LEU A 229 -7.79 -1.70 -14.50
CA LEU A 229 -6.37 -1.54 -14.21
C LEU A 229 -6.08 -0.27 -13.39
N PHE A 230 -6.73 0.83 -13.72
CA PHE A 230 -6.62 2.10 -13.01
C PHE A 230 -6.90 1.92 -11.51
N TYR A 231 -8.06 1.36 -11.16
CA TYR A 231 -8.46 1.19 -9.76
C TYR A 231 -7.71 0.08 -9.03
N ILE A 232 -7.28 -0.98 -9.70
CA ILE A 232 -6.43 -2.00 -9.07
C ILE A 232 -5.06 -1.40 -8.72
N LEU A 233 -4.42 -0.72 -9.67
CA LEU A 233 -3.10 -0.10 -9.48
C LEU A 233 -3.13 1.00 -8.42
N THR A 234 -4.02 1.99 -8.58
CA THR A 234 -4.13 3.12 -7.66
C THR A 234 -4.73 2.72 -6.32
N GLY A 235 -5.67 1.76 -6.30
CA GLY A 235 -6.34 1.29 -5.08
C GLY A 235 -5.41 0.49 -4.17
N PHE A 236 -4.62 -0.44 -4.73
CA PHE A 236 -3.59 -1.13 -3.94
C PHE A 236 -2.54 -0.16 -3.42
N HIS A 237 -2.14 0.83 -4.22
CA HIS A 237 -1.24 1.88 -3.76
C HIS A 237 -1.86 2.70 -2.62
N GLY A 238 -3.11 3.13 -2.74
CA GLY A 238 -3.83 3.83 -1.67
C GLY A 238 -3.93 3.00 -0.39
N PHE A 239 -4.15 1.69 -0.49
CA PHE A 239 -4.08 0.78 0.65
C PHE A 239 -2.69 0.76 1.30
N HIS A 240 -1.61 0.74 0.50
CA HIS A 240 -0.25 0.81 1.02
C HIS A 240 0.04 2.16 1.71
N VAL A 241 -0.45 3.28 1.16
CA VAL A 241 -0.36 4.59 1.82
C VAL A 241 -1.08 4.56 3.17
N LEU A 242 -2.29 3.99 3.24
CA LEU A 242 -3.03 3.84 4.50
C LEU A 242 -2.24 3.01 5.54
N VAL A 243 -1.70 1.86 5.15
CA VAL A 243 -0.86 1.03 6.02
C VAL A 243 0.38 1.80 6.47
N GLY A 244 1.00 2.56 5.57
CA GLY A 244 2.11 3.46 5.88
C GLY A 244 1.75 4.52 6.93
N VAL A 245 0.61 5.20 6.77
CA VAL A 245 0.12 6.20 7.73
C VAL A 245 -0.12 5.57 9.11
N ILE A 246 -0.69 4.37 9.16
CA ILE A 246 -0.88 3.61 10.41
C ILE A 246 0.48 3.30 11.05
N MET A 247 1.45 2.80 10.28
CA MET A 247 2.80 2.52 10.78
C MET A 247 3.49 3.78 11.32
N ILE A 248 3.44 4.90 10.61
CA ILE A 248 4.02 6.18 11.07
C ILE A 248 3.29 6.68 12.31
N SER A 249 1.97 6.49 12.40
CA SER A 249 1.19 6.81 13.61
C SER A 249 1.64 5.99 14.83
N THR A 250 1.96 4.70 14.64
CA THR A 250 2.56 3.90 15.72
C THR A 250 3.96 4.41 16.09
N MET A 251 4.76 4.89 15.14
CA MET A 251 6.06 5.51 15.44
C MET A 251 5.90 6.83 16.21
N LEU A 252 4.92 7.66 15.84
CA LEU A 252 4.61 8.89 16.57
C LEU A 252 4.23 8.59 18.02
N TRP A 253 3.35 7.61 18.25
CA TRP A 253 2.97 7.20 19.59
C TRP A 253 4.17 6.69 20.40
N ARG A 254 5.02 5.86 19.80
CA ARG A 254 6.27 5.38 20.43
C ARG A 254 7.24 6.53 20.75
N ALA A 255 7.36 7.51 19.86
CA ALA A 255 8.20 8.68 20.05
C ALA A 255 7.70 9.56 21.21
N ALA A 256 6.38 9.80 21.28
CA ALA A 256 5.75 10.52 22.38
C ALA A 256 5.92 9.81 23.74
N ARG A 257 6.02 8.48 23.75
CA ARG A 257 6.31 7.67 24.94
C ARG A 257 7.81 7.53 25.25
N GLY A 258 8.69 8.15 24.46
CA GLY A 258 10.13 8.12 24.68
C GLY A 258 10.80 6.77 24.35
N HIS A 259 10.14 5.89 23.59
CA HIS A 259 10.67 4.55 23.30
C HIS A 259 11.95 4.55 22.45
N PHE A 260 12.30 5.67 21.81
CA PHE A 260 13.51 5.83 20.99
C PHE A 260 14.68 6.51 21.73
N ALA A 261 14.62 6.62 23.06
CA ALA A 261 15.68 7.27 23.84
C ALA A 261 16.99 6.47 23.92
N ARG A 262 16.98 5.16 23.63
CA ARG A 262 18.17 4.31 23.68
C ARG A 262 19.00 4.47 22.39
N PRO A 263 20.30 4.80 22.50
CA PRO A 263 21.18 4.90 21.33
C PRO A 263 21.23 3.58 20.55
N GLY A 264 21.05 3.64 19.23
CA GLY A 264 21.15 2.48 18.33
C GLY A 264 19.82 1.76 18.07
N ASP A 265 18.76 2.06 18.82
CA ASP A 265 17.45 1.40 18.71
C ASP A 265 16.51 2.13 17.73
N HIS A 266 16.95 2.23 16.48
CA HIS A 266 16.31 3.03 15.43
C HIS A 266 15.59 2.21 14.36
N PHE A 267 15.74 0.87 14.40
CA PHE A 267 15.41 0.01 13.25
C PHE A 267 13.93 0.10 12.85
N ALA A 268 13.03 0.30 13.82
CA ALA A 268 11.60 0.36 13.55
C ALA A 268 11.25 1.61 12.72
N LEU A 269 11.78 2.78 13.10
CA LEU A 269 11.57 4.00 12.31
C LEU A 269 12.29 3.93 10.97
N GLU A 270 13.48 3.32 10.92
CA GLU A 270 14.23 3.06 9.67
C GLU A 270 13.42 2.19 8.69
N GLY A 271 12.84 1.08 9.17
CA GLY A 271 12.01 0.20 8.34
C GLY A 271 10.73 0.89 7.84
N VAL A 272 10.04 1.64 8.71
CA VAL A 272 8.86 2.43 8.32
C VAL A 272 9.22 3.51 7.31
N ALA A 273 10.38 4.16 7.45
CA ALA A 273 10.87 5.13 6.47
C ALA A 273 11.15 4.50 5.11
N TRP A 274 11.78 3.32 5.06
CA TRP A 274 11.98 2.59 3.81
C TRP A 274 10.65 2.23 3.14
N TYR A 275 9.65 1.79 3.91
CA TYR A 275 8.33 1.50 3.36
C TYR A 275 7.67 2.75 2.79
N TRP A 276 7.70 3.87 3.51
CA TRP A 276 7.11 5.12 3.04
C TRP A 276 7.75 5.63 1.76
N HIS A 277 9.09 5.61 1.66
CA HIS A 277 9.79 5.95 0.42
C HIS A 277 9.49 4.98 -0.73
N PHE A 278 9.30 3.69 -0.44
CA PHE A 278 8.85 2.72 -1.44
C PHE A 278 7.46 3.10 -1.99
N VAL A 279 6.53 3.45 -1.11
CA VAL A 279 5.18 3.90 -1.50
C VAL A 279 5.27 5.12 -2.42
N ASP A 280 6.08 6.12 -2.09
CA ASP A 280 6.31 7.30 -2.95
C ASP A 280 6.83 6.93 -4.35
N VAL A 281 7.79 6.01 -4.44
CA VAL A 281 8.34 5.56 -5.74
C VAL A 281 7.24 4.90 -6.58
N VAL A 282 6.40 4.06 -5.98
CA VAL A 282 5.25 3.46 -6.69
C VAL A 282 4.29 4.55 -7.17
N TRP A 283 4.01 5.57 -6.35
CA TRP A 283 3.17 6.70 -6.77
C TRP A 283 3.75 7.44 -7.98
N LEU A 284 5.05 7.73 -7.99
CA LEU A 284 5.68 8.40 -9.14
C LEU A 284 5.51 7.59 -10.43
N MET A 285 5.61 6.27 -10.34
CA MET A 285 5.34 5.38 -11.48
C MET A 285 3.87 5.45 -11.91
N LEU A 286 2.92 5.48 -10.96
CA LEU A 286 1.51 5.65 -11.26
C LEU A 286 1.22 7.00 -11.91
N PHE A 287 1.73 8.09 -11.35
CA PHE A 287 1.57 9.43 -11.90
C PHE A 287 2.06 9.51 -13.35
N VAL A 288 3.27 9.02 -13.62
CA VAL A 288 3.85 9.07 -14.97
C VAL A 288 3.07 8.16 -15.94
N PHE A 289 2.85 6.89 -15.60
CA PHE A 289 2.36 5.92 -16.57
C PHE A 289 0.85 5.79 -16.65
N VAL A 290 0.11 6.12 -15.60
CA VAL A 290 -1.35 5.96 -15.55
C VAL A 290 -2.06 7.29 -15.77
N TYR A 291 -1.56 8.38 -15.17
CA TYR A 291 -2.18 9.69 -15.26
C TYR A 291 -1.63 10.55 -16.42
N TRP A 292 -0.33 10.49 -16.71
CA TRP A 292 0.29 11.39 -17.69
C TRP A 292 0.45 10.78 -19.10
N LEU A 293 0.89 9.52 -19.22
CA LEU A 293 1.23 8.85 -20.49
C LEU A 293 0.18 7.86 -21.00
#